data_AF-A0A4Y5Z3D2-F1
#
_entry.id   AF-A0A4Y5Z3D2-F1
#
_cell.length_a   1.000
_cell.length_b   1.000
_cell.length_c   1.000
_cell.angle_alpha   90.00
_cell.angle_beta   90.00
_cell.angle_gamma   90.00
#
_symmetry.space_group_name_H-M   'P 1'
#
loop_
_entity.id
_entity.type
_entity.pdbx_description
1 polymer ?
#
loop_
_entity_poly.entity_id
_entity_poly.type
_entity_poly.pdbx_seq_one_letter_code
_entity_poly.pdbx_strand_id
1 'polypeptide(L)'
;MIPLVVGVTSHRDIAAGDLEAVRQKVRAFFAQLREAYPDLPLLLLSALAEGGDQLVAEEALAIGARLVAPLPLPPDLYVDDFDDVGVRATFESLSKRAEVVLLPRLMEMPRHVVGAPGAARDRQYAKAGVYIASHCHVLLALWDGNEANGVGGTAQIVHYHLTGSLPGPALHHKRIRHILAGGDESLLYHVVCPRAGEPVADGLQAFTSGWRSVDDMSFQHTLPADFQLMFERMAEFNDDAARHADEISAAPRGLHGSPCGATATIEKVFHEADWLAVHFRRRVVMALRATYTVAALMGIAFTFYAHLPGNNSLIYGFLFLFATGGFVAMMAGRRGWHRKYLDYRALAEGLRIQSCWRRAGIAVNADHEFAHDNFLQKQNIELGWIRNVMRAASLYPSTHPEEPDEASLHEVIAEWVGNSGQSGQLHYYETKTAERKGFHHITETVGRVSLWGGIAISVFLAVFALRLHEETKVTLVTLMAVLSIVAAVREAYAYRKADRELMRQYFFMQRIFTTARAALDGTHEPAQQRAILLALGEAALTEHAEWTLMQRERQVEHSKL
;
A
#
# COMPACT_ATOMS: atom_id res chain seq x y z
N MET A 1 -13.28 -0.44 -6.17
CA MET A 1 -12.37 -0.50 -7.34
C MET A 1 -11.48 0.72 -7.33
N ILE A 2 -10.17 0.47 -7.30
CA ILE A 2 -9.10 1.46 -7.33
C ILE A 2 -8.75 1.79 -8.78
N PRO A 3 -8.65 3.07 -9.15
CA PRO A 3 -8.27 3.46 -10.50
C PRO A 3 -6.75 3.45 -10.72
N LEU A 4 -6.35 3.34 -11.99
CA LEU A 4 -5.02 3.75 -12.43
C LEU A 4 -5.03 5.25 -12.73
N VAL A 5 -4.24 6.00 -11.98
CA VAL A 5 -4.24 7.45 -12.00
C VAL A 5 -3.14 7.95 -12.91
N VAL A 6 -3.53 8.68 -13.96
CA VAL A 6 -2.64 9.36 -14.89
C VAL A 6 -2.68 10.86 -14.59
N GLY A 7 -1.55 11.45 -14.27
CA GLY A 7 -1.38 12.90 -14.18
C GLY A 7 -0.93 13.48 -15.52
N VAL A 8 -1.32 14.70 -15.83
CA VAL A 8 -0.87 15.40 -17.04
C VAL A 8 -0.14 16.67 -16.71
N THR A 9 0.93 16.90 -17.46
CA THR A 9 1.60 18.20 -17.56
C THR A 9 1.97 18.45 -19.01
N SER A 10 1.68 19.65 -19.52
CA SER A 10 1.86 19.96 -20.93
C SER A 10 2.27 21.41 -21.19
N HIS A 11 2.84 21.65 -22.36
CA HIS A 11 3.01 23.01 -22.88
C HIS A 11 1.66 23.60 -23.28
N ARG A 12 1.52 24.93 -23.09
CA ARG A 12 0.30 25.67 -23.48
C ARG A 12 0.28 25.98 -24.97
N ASP A 13 1.45 26.18 -25.55
CA ASP A 13 1.72 26.72 -26.87
C ASP A 13 2.14 25.64 -27.87
N ILE A 14 1.32 24.59 -28.00
CA ILE A 14 1.52 23.54 -29.02
C ILE A 14 1.07 24.06 -30.38
N ALA A 15 1.90 23.89 -31.42
CA ALA A 15 1.57 24.37 -32.76
C ALA A 15 0.34 23.65 -33.34
N ALA A 16 -0.56 24.40 -34.00
CA ALA A 16 -1.82 23.86 -34.52
C ALA A 16 -1.65 22.70 -35.50
N GLY A 17 -0.57 22.71 -36.31
CA GLY A 17 -0.24 21.63 -37.25
C GLY A 17 0.18 20.31 -36.57
N ASP A 18 0.61 20.38 -35.31
CA ASP A 18 1.16 19.26 -34.56
C ASP A 18 0.12 18.60 -33.64
N LEU A 19 -1.01 19.27 -33.40
CA LEU A 19 -2.06 18.82 -32.47
C LEU A 19 -2.57 17.41 -32.79
N GLU A 20 -2.80 17.08 -34.06
CA GLU A 20 -3.31 15.76 -34.44
C GLU A 20 -2.25 14.66 -34.22
N ALA A 21 -0.98 14.94 -34.47
CA ALA A 21 0.10 14.00 -34.19
C ALA A 21 0.21 13.73 -32.69
N VAL A 22 0.13 14.77 -31.86
CA VAL A 22 0.11 14.64 -30.39
C VAL A 22 -1.13 13.85 -29.95
N ARG A 23 -2.31 14.15 -30.51
CA ARG A 23 -3.57 13.47 -30.21
C ARG A 23 -3.49 11.96 -30.51
N GLN A 24 -2.88 11.58 -31.62
CA GLN A 24 -2.64 10.17 -31.95
C GLN A 24 -1.74 9.46 -30.93
N LYS A 25 -0.68 10.13 -30.45
CA LYS A 25 0.20 9.58 -29.41
C LYS A 25 -0.51 9.40 -28.08
N VAL A 26 -1.33 10.39 -27.68
CA VAL A 26 -2.14 10.32 -26.46
C VAL A 26 -3.17 9.19 -26.55
N ARG A 27 -3.85 9.03 -27.69
CA ARG A 27 -4.77 7.91 -27.94
C ARG A 27 -4.07 6.56 -27.83
N ALA A 28 -2.89 6.42 -28.44
CA ALA A 28 -2.12 5.19 -28.39
C ALA A 28 -1.69 4.84 -26.95
N PHE A 29 -1.25 5.84 -26.18
CA PHE A 29 -0.91 5.67 -24.76
C PHE A 29 -2.08 5.16 -23.93
N PHE A 30 -3.25 5.80 -24.03
CA PHE A 30 -4.42 5.36 -23.27
C PHE A 30 -4.95 4.00 -23.74
N ALA A 31 -4.88 3.70 -25.04
CA ALA A 31 -5.23 2.40 -25.58
C ALA A 31 -4.33 1.30 -25.01
N GLN A 32 -3.01 1.53 -24.96
CA GLN A 32 -2.04 0.61 -24.36
C GLN A 32 -2.37 0.32 -22.89
N LEU A 33 -2.66 1.34 -22.09
CA LEU A 33 -3.01 1.16 -20.67
C LEU A 33 -4.30 0.36 -20.49
N ARG A 34 -5.34 0.64 -21.30
CA ARG A 34 -6.63 -0.05 -21.21
C ARG A 34 -6.54 -1.51 -21.65
N GLU A 35 -5.73 -1.80 -22.66
CA GLU A 35 -5.49 -3.18 -23.12
C GLU A 35 -4.69 -3.99 -22.10
N ALA A 36 -3.65 -3.40 -21.52
CA ALA A 36 -2.81 -4.06 -20.52
C ALA A 36 -3.52 -4.26 -19.17
N TYR A 37 -4.36 -3.31 -18.75
CA TYR A 37 -4.98 -3.30 -17.42
C TYR A 37 -6.50 -3.04 -17.48
N PRO A 38 -7.30 -3.97 -18.02
CA PRO A 38 -8.76 -3.78 -18.13
C PRO A 38 -9.47 -3.67 -16.78
N ASP A 39 -8.92 -4.28 -15.73
CA ASP A 39 -9.47 -4.29 -14.37
C ASP A 39 -9.10 -3.02 -13.55
N LEU A 40 -8.34 -2.10 -14.16
CA LEU A 40 -7.99 -0.81 -13.57
C LEU A 40 -8.71 0.32 -14.32
N PRO A 41 -9.82 0.87 -13.79
CA PRO A 41 -10.46 2.02 -14.42
C PRO A 41 -9.49 3.20 -14.47
N LEU A 42 -9.47 3.92 -15.59
CA LEU A 42 -8.57 5.05 -15.78
C LEU A 42 -9.14 6.31 -15.11
N LEU A 43 -8.28 7.05 -14.41
CA LEU A 43 -8.57 8.37 -13.86
C LEU A 43 -7.50 9.34 -14.33
N LEU A 44 -7.91 10.45 -14.94
CA LEU A 44 -7.04 11.53 -15.36
C LEU A 44 -7.06 12.68 -14.33
N LEU A 45 -5.87 13.11 -13.90
CA LEU A 45 -5.64 14.35 -13.17
C LEU A 45 -5.06 15.39 -14.13
N SER A 46 -5.78 16.49 -14.33
CA SER A 46 -5.30 17.61 -15.16
C SER A 46 -5.74 18.94 -14.58
N ALA A 47 -4.88 19.95 -14.65
CA ALA A 47 -5.22 21.31 -14.26
C ALA A 47 -6.17 21.98 -15.27
N LEU A 48 -6.45 21.34 -16.42
CA LEU A 48 -7.25 21.87 -17.53
C LEU A 48 -6.68 23.17 -18.13
N ALA A 49 -5.36 23.32 -18.05
CA ALA A 49 -4.67 24.44 -18.68
C ALA A 49 -4.89 24.44 -20.21
N GLU A 50 -4.84 25.63 -20.81
CA GLU A 50 -4.87 25.78 -22.26
C GLU A 50 -3.79 24.92 -22.94
N GLY A 51 -4.12 24.40 -24.13
CA GLY A 51 -3.21 23.60 -24.94
C GLY A 51 -3.32 22.10 -24.65
N GLY A 52 -2.19 21.48 -24.28
CA GLY A 52 -2.09 20.02 -24.17
C GLY A 52 -2.96 19.39 -23.09
N ASP A 53 -3.19 20.09 -21.98
CA ASP A 53 -3.95 19.60 -20.82
C ASP A 53 -5.42 19.33 -21.20
N GLN A 54 -6.06 20.30 -21.86
CA GLN A 54 -7.42 20.15 -22.39
C GLN A 54 -7.51 19.06 -23.47
N LEU A 55 -6.54 18.99 -24.38
CA LEU A 55 -6.48 17.94 -25.41
C LEU A 55 -6.44 16.55 -24.78
N VAL A 56 -5.58 16.33 -23.78
CA VAL A 56 -5.48 15.04 -23.11
C VAL A 56 -6.76 14.72 -22.34
N ALA A 57 -7.40 15.73 -21.72
CA ALA A 57 -8.67 15.56 -21.03
C ALA A 57 -9.81 15.10 -21.95
N GLU A 58 -9.90 15.67 -23.16
CA GLU A 58 -10.86 15.22 -24.18
C GLU A 58 -10.65 13.75 -24.56
N GLU A 59 -9.39 13.37 -24.83
CA GLU A 59 -9.03 12.02 -25.26
C GLU A 59 -9.24 10.98 -24.16
N ALA A 60 -8.93 11.32 -22.91
CA ALA A 60 -9.20 10.44 -21.77
C ALA A 60 -10.71 10.23 -21.57
N LEU A 61 -11.50 11.30 -21.66
CA LEU A 61 -12.95 11.21 -21.54
C LEU A 61 -13.59 10.43 -22.70
N ALA A 62 -13.03 10.50 -23.91
CA ALA A 62 -13.52 9.77 -25.08
C ALA A 62 -13.45 8.24 -24.91
N ILE A 63 -12.52 7.75 -24.10
CA ILE A 63 -12.39 6.32 -23.80
C ILE A 63 -13.06 5.89 -22.48
N GLY A 64 -13.79 6.81 -21.84
CA GLY A 64 -14.53 6.56 -20.60
C GLY A 64 -13.71 6.71 -19.31
N ALA A 65 -12.52 7.33 -19.37
CA ALA A 65 -11.78 7.65 -18.16
C ALA A 65 -12.53 8.70 -17.32
N ARG A 66 -12.33 8.66 -16.01
CA ARG A 66 -12.83 9.70 -15.09
C ARG A 66 -11.87 10.89 -15.11
N LEU A 67 -12.39 12.10 -14.98
CA LEU A 67 -11.60 13.33 -14.95
C LEU A 67 -11.71 14.00 -13.59
N VAL A 68 -10.57 14.28 -12.97
CA VAL A 68 -10.45 15.06 -11.73
C VAL A 68 -9.59 16.28 -12.03
N ALA A 69 -10.09 17.47 -11.69
CA ALA A 69 -9.48 18.73 -12.05
C ALA A 69 -9.01 19.50 -10.81
N PRO A 70 -7.76 19.29 -10.33
CA PRO A 70 -7.15 20.14 -9.31
C PRO A 70 -6.81 21.50 -9.90
N LEU A 71 -7.68 22.49 -9.68
CA LEU A 71 -7.51 23.81 -10.28
C LEU A 71 -6.56 24.69 -9.45
N PRO A 72 -5.64 25.43 -10.10
CA PRO A 72 -4.74 26.36 -9.42
C PRO A 72 -5.46 27.61 -8.91
N LEU A 73 -6.64 27.91 -9.44
CA LEU A 73 -7.45 29.09 -9.13
C LEU A 73 -8.94 28.70 -9.10
N PRO A 74 -9.80 29.52 -8.44
CA PRO A 74 -11.25 29.37 -8.59
C PRO A 74 -11.65 29.38 -10.08
N PRO A 75 -12.64 28.57 -10.51
CA PRO A 75 -13.00 28.44 -11.93
C PRO A 75 -13.28 29.79 -12.61
N ASP A 76 -13.92 30.72 -11.92
CA ASP A 76 -14.23 32.07 -12.39
C ASP A 76 -12.96 32.87 -12.70
N LEU A 77 -11.95 32.83 -11.82
CA LEU A 77 -10.67 33.52 -12.02
C LEU A 77 -9.75 32.80 -13.00
N TYR A 78 -9.92 31.48 -13.15
CA TYR A 78 -9.05 30.69 -14.01
C TYR A 78 -9.39 30.86 -15.49
N VAL A 79 -10.69 30.94 -15.81
CA VAL A 79 -11.17 31.17 -17.18
C VAL A 79 -10.69 32.51 -17.74
N ASP A 80 -10.50 33.52 -16.88
CA ASP A 80 -9.99 34.83 -17.26
C ASP A 80 -8.55 34.79 -17.80
N ASP A 81 -7.78 33.74 -17.51
CA ASP A 81 -6.41 33.54 -18.01
C ASP A 81 -6.35 32.99 -19.44
N PHE A 82 -7.50 32.64 -20.04
CA PHE A 82 -7.57 32.12 -21.41
C PHE A 82 -8.01 33.23 -22.36
N ASP A 83 -7.23 33.56 -23.38
CA ASP A 83 -7.59 34.63 -24.32
C ASP A 83 -8.60 34.17 -25.39
N ASP A 84 -8.57 32.90 -25.78
CA ASP A 84 -9.38 32.33 -26.85
C ASP A 84 -10.78 31.86 -26.38
N VAL A 85 -11.83 32.25 -27.11
CA VAL A 85 -13.23 31.92 -26.77
C VAL A 85 -13.52 30.41 -26.87
N GLY A 86 -12.90 29.73 -27.83
CA GLY A 86 -12.99 28.28 -27.99
C GLY A 86 -12.33 27.53 -26.83
N VAL A 87 -11.16 27.99 -26.38
CA VAL A 87 -10.46 27.42 -25.20
C VAL A 87 -11.33 27.58 -23.94
N ARG A 88 -11.96 28.74 -23.75
CA ARG A 88 -12.90 28.96 -22.63
C ARG A 88 -14.10 28.00 -22.68
N ALA A 89 -14.70 27.83 -23.86
CA ALA A 89 -15.83 26.91 -24.03
C ALA A 89 -15.43 25.44 -23.77
N THR A 90 -14.24 25.04 -24.20
CA THR A 90 -13.68 23.70 -23.92
C THR A 90 -13.45 23.52 -22.43
N PHE A 91 -12.82 24.49 -21.76
CA PHE A 91 -12.62 24.45 -20.31
C PHE A 91 -13.96 24.31 -19.56
N GLU A 92 -14.97 25.11 -19.89
CA GLU A 92 -16.28 25.03 -19.23
C GLU A 92 -16.96 23.67 -19.44
N SER A 93 -16.85 23.12 -20.65
CA SER A 93 -17.37 21.79 -20.99
C SER A 93 -16.67 20.68 -20.21
N LEU A 94 -15.34 20.72 -20.15
CA LEU A 94 -14.52 19.76 -19.42
C LEU A 94 -14.74 19.88 -17.92
N SER A 95 -14.78 21.09 -17.37
CA SER A 95 -14.99 21.36 -15.95
C SER A 95 -16.34 20.82 -15.47
N LYS A 96 -17.41 20.92 -16.27
CA LYS A 96 -18.73 20.32 -15.95
C LYS A 96 -18.72 18.79 -15.93
N ARG A 97 -17.78 18.16 -16.65
CA ARG A 97 -17.61 16.69 -16.72
C ARG A 97 -16.53 16.20 -15.76
N ALA A 98 -15.79 17.11 -15.15
CA ALA A 98 -14.73 16.84 -14.19
C ALA A 98 -15.26 16.92 -12.76
N GLU A 99 -14.65 16.16 -11.87
CA GLU A 99 -14.73 16.42 -10.43
C GLU A 99 -13.69 17.50 -10.08
N VAL A 100 -14.17 18.73 -9.84
CA VAL A 100 -13.29 19.88 -9.56
C VAL A 100 -12.81 19.81 -8.12
N VAL A 101 -11.48 19.82 -7.95
CA VAL A 101 -10.82 19.84 -6.65
C VAL A 101 -10.21 21.22 -6.44
N LEU A 102 -10.65 21.92 -5.39
CA LEU A 102 -10.04 23.16 -4.95
C LEU A 102 -8.95 22.82 -3.94
N LEU A 103 -7.70 23.16 -4.25
CA LEU A 103 -6.55 22.78 -3.43
C LEU A 103 -6.61 23.44 -2.04
N PRO A 104 -6.23 22.73 -0.96
CA PRO A 104 -6.13 23.30 0.38
C PRO A 104 -5.26 24.56 0.37
N ARG A 105 -5.74 25.63 1.03
CA ARG A 105 -5.16 27.00 1.06
C ARG A 105 -5.36 27.89 -0.16
N LEU A 106 -6.15 27.51 -1.17
CA LEU A 106 -6.75 28.52 -2.06
C LEU A 106 -7.63 29.49 -1.25
N MET A 107 -8.24 28.99 -0.17
CA MET A 107 -9.18 29.71 0.68
C MET A 107 -8.53 30.58 1.77
N GLU A 108 -7.24 30.38 2.10
CA GLU A 108 -6.53 31.17 3.12
C GLU A 108 -5.97 32.49 2.56
N MET A 109 -5.77 32.57 1.25
CA MET A 109 -5.29 33.78 0.59
C MET A 109 -6.49 34.61 0.14
N PRO A 110 -6.57 35.90 0.52
CA PRO A 110 -7.64 36.76 0.04
C PRO A 110 -7.67 36.78 -1.50
N ARG A 111 -8.87 36.67 -2.11
CA ARG A 111 -9.03 36.63 -3.57
C ARG A 111 -8.27 37.74 -4.32
N HIS A 112 -8.13 38.91 -3.70
CA HIS A 112 -7.40 40.05 -4.25
C HIS A 112 -5.87 39.84 -4.36
N VAL A 113 -5.27 38.94 -3.57
CA VAL A 113 -3.83 38.65 -3.59
C VAL A 113 -3.47 37.70 -4.74
N VAL A 114 -4.40 36.83 -5.14
CA VAL A 114 -4.18 35.83 -6.20
C VAL A 114 -4.73 36.31 -7.55
N GLY A 115 -5.65 37.29 -7.56
CA GLY A 115 -6.24 37.84 -8.78
C GLY A 115 -5.31 38.71 -9.64
N ALA A 116 -4.19 39.21 -9.10
CA ALA A 116 -3.20 39.96 -9.85
C ALA A 116 -2.02 39.04 -10.28
N PRO A 117 -1.47 39.20 -11.50
CA PRO A 117 -0.25 38.52 -11.91
C PRO A 117 0.90 38.79 -10.93
N GLY A 118 1.60 37.74 -10.49
CA GLY A 118 2.73 37.85 -9.58
C GLY A 118 3.09 36.54 -8.88
N ALA A 119 4.16 36.57 -8.08
CA ALA A 119 4.75 35.36 -7.47
C ALA A 119 3.79 34.54 -6.59
N ALA A 120 2.78 35.17 -5.99
CA ALA A 120 1.75 34.48 -5.21
C ALA A 120 0.85 33.61 -6.10
N ARG A 121 0.54 34.09 -7.31
CA ARG A 121 -0.26 33.38 -8.32
C ARG A 121 0.54 32.26 -8.97
N ASP A 122 1.80 32.51 -9.34
CA ASP A 122 2.70 31.50 -9.92
C ASP A 122 2.91 30.31 -8.96
N ARG A 123 2.96 30.58 -7.65
CA ARG A 123 3.01 29.53 -6.63
C ARG A 123 1.77 28.63 -6.62
N GLN A 124 0.58 29.14 -6.95
CA GLN A 124 -0.62 28.31 -7.01
C GLN A 124 -0.61 27.39 -8.22
N TYR A 125 -0.11 27.88 -9.37
CA TYR A 125 0.15 27.04 -10.53
C TYR A 125 1.17 25.93 -10.23
N ALA A 126 2.29 26.28 -9.58
CA ALA A 126 3.27 25.30 -9.14
C ALA A 126 2.68 24.27 -8.16
N LYS A 127 1.84 24.70 -7.21
CA LYS A 127 1.14 23.80 -6.28
C LYS A 127 0.20 22.83 -6.98
N ALA A 128 -0.55 23.29 -7.98
CA ALA A 128 -1.42 22.40 -8.76
C ALA A 128 -0.62 21.35 -9.52
N GLY A 129 0.47 21.76 -10.18
CA GLY A 129 1.37 20.83 -10.86
C GLY A 129 2.03 19.82 -9.89
N VAL A 130 2.48 20.29 -8.73
CA VAL A 130 3.01 19.42 -7.66
C VAL A 130 1.95 18.44 -7.19
N TYR A 131 0.72 18.90 -6.91
CA TYR A 131 -0.38 18.04 -6.50
C TYR A 131 -0.65 16.93 -7.50
N ILE A 132 -0.72 17.24 -8.80
CA ILE A 132 -0.90 16.25 -9.88
C ILE A 132 0.24 15.24 -9.88
N ALA A 133 1.49 15.72 -9.89
CA ALA A 133 2.68 14.88 -9.93
C ALA A 133 2.84 13.97 -8.70
N SER A 134 2.37 14.41 -7.53
CA SER A 134 2.42 13.64 -6.28
C SER A 134 1.33 12.58 -6.17
N HIS A 135 0.18 12.78 -6.83
CA HIS A 135 -0.97 11.88 -6.69
C HIS A 135 -1.18 10.97 -7.91
N CYS A 136 -0.43 11.15 -8.98
CA CYS A 136 -0.47 10.24 -10.13
C CYS A 136 0.40 8.99 -9.93
N HIS A 137 -0.01 7.89 -10.56
CA HIS A 137 0.83 6.69 -10.72
C HIS A 137 1.69 6.77 -11.98
N VAL A 138 1.19 7.45 -13.00
CA VAL A 138 1.89 7.73 -14.25
C VAL A 138 1.76 9.22 -14.55
N LEU A 139 2.87 9.92 -14.74
CA LEU A 139 2.85 11.29 -15.26
C LEU A 139 2.99 11.24 -16.79
N LEU A 140 1.98 11.70 -17.52
CA LEU A 140 2.03 11.95 -18.96
C LEU A 140 2.52 13.38 -19.19
N ALA A 141 3.72 13.51 -19.77
CA ALA A 141 4.32 14.80 -20.08
C ALA A 141 4.33 15.05 -21.59
N LEU A 142 3.67 16.14 -22.02
CA LEU A 142 3.81 16.70 -23.37
C LEU A 142 4.83 17.84 -23.29
N TRP A 143 6.10 17.50 -23.55
CA TRP A 143 7.24 18.37 -23.21
C TRP A 143 8.29 18.32 -24.32
N ASP A 144 8.99 19.42 -24.54
CA ASP A 144 10.02 19.58 -25.58
C ASP A 144 11.41 19.15 -25.12
N GLY A 145 11.59 18.86 -23.83
CA GLY A 145 12.86 18.52 -23.21
C GLY A 145 13.66 19.71 -22.67
N ASN A 146 13.20 20.95 -22.91
CA ASN A 146 13.91 22.16 -22.51
C ASN A 146 13.58 22.56 -21.06
N GLU A 147 14.48 23.32 -20.44
CA GLU A 147 14.29 23.87 -19.08
C GLU A 147 13.11 24.86 -19.01
N ALA A 148 12.52 25.03 -17.83
CA ALA A 148 11.40 25.95 -17.66
C ALA A 148 11.85 27.42 -17.66
N ASN A 149 11.15 28.26 -18.41
CA ASN A 149 11.36 29.73 -18.44
C ASN A 149 10.75 30.46 -17.22
N GLY A 150 10.03 29.77 -16.33
CA GLY A 150 9.31 30.36 -15.19
C GLY A 150 8.96 29.34 -14.09
N VAL A 151 8.42 29.82 -12.97
CA VAL A 151 8.03 28.98 -11.84
C VAL A 151 6.72 28.24 -12.15
N GLY A 152 6.69 26.93 -11.93
CA GLY A 152 5.53 26.08 -12.17
C GLY A 152 5.37 25.60 -13.62
N GLY A 153 6.39 25.75 -14.46
CA GLY A 153 6.37 25.25 -15.84
C GLY A 153 6.50 23.72 -15.94
N THR A 154 6.13 23.17 -17.10
CA THR A 154 6.13 21.73 -17.41
C THR A 154 7.42 21.02 -17.01
N ALA A 155 8.58 21.58 -17.38
CA ALA A 155 9.88 21.00 -17.05
C ALA A 155 10.15 20.92 -15.53
N GLN A 156 9.70 21.90 -14.74
CA GLN A 156 9.83 21.87 -13.28
C GLN A 156 8.93 20.81 -12.64
N ILE A 157 7.74 20.58 -13.20
CA ILE A 157 6.84 19.52 -12.71
C ILE A 157 7.39 18.14 -13.07
N VAL A 158 7.92 17.96 -14.29
CA VAL A 158 8.63 16.73 -14.69
C VAL A 158 9.84 16.49 -13.79
N HIS A 159 10.64 17.53 -13.54
CA HIS A 159 11.79 17.44 -12.64
C HIS A 159 11.38 17.11 -11.20
N TYR A 160 10.31 17.73 -10.70
CA TYR A 160 9.75 17.43 -9.38
C TYR A 160 9.29 15.97 -9.29
N HIS A 161 8.54 15.49 -10.28
CA HIS A 161 8.07 14.10 -10.31
C HIS A 161 9.22 13.10 -10.28
N LEU A 162 10.31 13.36 -11.02
CA LEU A 162 11.46 12.46 -11.09
C LEU A 162 12.45 12.60 -9.92
N THR A 163 12.50 13.73 -9.21
CA THR A 163 13.57 13.98 -8.21
C THR A 163 13.06 14.35 -6.82
N GLY A 164 11.75 14.57 -6.68
CA GLY A 164 11.13 15.14 -5.48
C GLY A 164 11.50 16.61 -5.21
N SER A 165 12.23 17.29 -6.11
CA SER A 165 12.71 18.65 -5.90
C SER A 165 11.62 19.69 -6.20
N LEU A 166 11.15 20.40 -5.17
CA LEU A 166 10.07 21.39 -5.31
C LEU A 166 10.42 22.53 -6.30
N PRO A 167 9.45 23.01 -7.11
CA PRO A 167 9.64 24.16 -7.99
C PRO A 167 9.92 25.48 -7.23
N GLY A 168 10.98 26.20 -7.59
CA GLY A 168 11.30 27.55 -7.08
C GLY A 168 12.71 27.73 -6.48
N PRO A 169 13.11 28.98 -6.15
CA PRO A 169 14.42 29.26 -5.59
C PRO A 169 14.51 28.81 -4.13
N ALA A 170 15.40 27.84 -3.90
CA ALA A 170 15.90 27.32 -2.62
C ALA A 170 14.99 26.30 -1.87
N LEU A 171 15.43 25.04 -1.92
CA LEU A 171 15.60 24.15 -0.75
C LEU A 171 16.66 23.07 -1.10
N HIS A 172 17.92 23.47 -1.21
CA HIS A 172 19.06 22.58 -1.54
C HIS A 172 19.27 21.42 -0.55
N HIS A 173 18.68 21.45 0.65
CA HIS A 173 18.84 20.42 1.68
C HIS A 173 18.00 19.14 1.47
N LYS A 174 16.99 19.15 0.58
CA LYS A 174 16.15 17.95 0.30
C LYS A 174 16.67 17.09 -0.85
N ARG A 175 17.59 17.62 -1.69
CA ARG A 175 18.17 16.95 -2.87
C ARG A 175 18.87 15.63 -2.55
N ILE A 176 19.38 15.46 -1.33
CA ILE A 176 20.20 14.31 -0.93
C ILE A 176 19.36 13.15 -0.41
N ARG A 177 18.16 13.39 0.15
CA ARG A 177 17.35 12.31 0.74
C ARG A 177 16.65 11.44 -0.31
N HIS A 178 16.13 12.04 -1.38
CA HIS A 178 15.47 11.31 -2.48
C HIS A 178 16.49 10.50 -3.30
N ILE A 179 17.64 11.11 -3.64
CA ILE A 179 18.71 10.46 -4.41
C ILE A 179 19.33 9.27 -3.66
N LEU A 180 19.39 9.31 -2.33
CA LEU A 180 19.90 8.20 -1.51
C LEU A 180 18.85 7.13 -1.19
N ALA A 181 17.57 7.36 -1.50
CA ALA A 181 16.49 6.45 -1.12
C ALA A 181 16.34 5.24 -2.05
N GLY A 182 16.76 5.33 -3.32
CA GLY A 182 16.89 4.21 -4.27
C GLY A 182 15.59 3.41 -4.51
N GLY A 183 15.05 3.48 -5.74
CA GLY A 183 13.83 2.75 -6.13
C GLY A 183 12.59 3.64 -6.14
N ASP A 184 12.62 4.69 -6.97
CA ASP A 184 11.54 5.67 -7.09
C ASP A 184 10.37 5.12 -7.93
N GLU A 185 9.16 5.35 -7.44
CA GLU A 185 7.89 4.99 -8.09
C GLU A 185 7.49 5.96 -9.20
N SER A 186 8.39 6.87 -9.56
CA SER A 186 8.11 7.94 -10.50
C SER A 186 8.20 7.42 -11.92
N LEU A 187 7.04 7.16 -12.50
CA LEU A 187 6.89 6.68 -13.87
C LEU A 187 6.40 7.80 -14.78
N LEU A 188 7.27 8.19 -15.71
CA LEU A 188 7.00 9.22 -16.70
C LEU A 188 6.71 8.57 -18.06
N TYR A 189 5.59 8.93 -18.69
CA TYR A 189 5.40 8.74 -20.12
C TYR A 189 5.66 10.07 -20.82
N HIS A 190 6.76 10.15 -21.56
CA HIS A 190 7.18 11.38 -22.22
C HIS A 190 6.78 11.34 -23.69
N VAL A 191 6.02 12.34 -24.14
CA VAL A 191 5.78 12.62 -25.56
C VAL A 191 6.53 13.91 -25.89
N VAL A 192 7.52 13.81 -26.76
CA VAL A 192 8.34 14.95 -27.18
C VAL A 192 7.47 15.88 -28.03
N CYS A 193 7.07 17.01 -27.47
CA CYS A 193 6.19 17.98 -28.11
C CYS A 193 6.90 19.34 -28.20
N PRO A 194 7.27 19.82 -29.40
CA PRO A 194 7.85 21.15 -29.56
C PRO A 194 6.83 22.23 -29.19
N ARG A 195 7.34 23.38 -28.73
CA ARG A 195 6.56 24.61 -28.65
C ARG A 195 6.47 25.29 -30.00
N ALA A 196 5.45 26.12 -30.19
CA ALA A 196 5.26 26.88 -31.41
C ALA A 196 6.48 27.77 -31.71
N GLY A 197 7.33 27.34 -32.65
CA GLY A 197 8.50 28.08 -33.09
C GLY A 197 9.78 27.87 -32.28
N GLU A 198 9.79 26.98 -31.28
CA GLU A 198 11.00 26.62 -30.52
C GLU A 198 11.47 25.19 -30.85
N PRO A 199 12.79 24.95 -30.96
CA PRO A 199 13.32 23.61 -31.17
C PRO A 199 13.21 22.75 -29.90
N VAL A 200 13.10 21.44 -30.09
CA VAL A 200 13.22 20.45 -29.00
C VAL A 200 14.65 20.39 -28.48
N ALA A 201 14.83 19.90 -27.25
CA ALA A 201 16.15 19.77 -26.64
C ALA A 201 17.07 18.82 -27.43
N ASP A 202 18.39 19.07 -27.33
CA ASP A 202 19.42 18.30 -28.02
C ASP A 202 19.32 16.80 -27.73
N GLY A 203 19.31 16.00 -28.80
CA GLY A 203 19.21 14.53 -28.71
C GLY A 203 17.77 13.99 -28.66
N LEU A 204 16.75 14.85 -28.63
CA LEU A 204 15.35 14.46 -28.77
C LEU A 204 14.85 14.65 -30.21
N GLN A 205 13.95 13.76 -30.64
CA GLN A 205 13.22 13.89 -31.90
C GLN A 205 11.76 14.19 -31.62
N ALA A 206 11.21 15.20 -32.29
CA ALA A 206 9.80 15.58 -32.16
C ALA A 206 8.86 14.38 -32.39
N PHE A 207 7.81 14.30 -31.58
CA PHE A 207 6.79 13.24 -31.57
C PHE A 207 7.28 11.83 -31.23
N THR A 208 8.52 11.72 -30.72
CA THR A 208 8.98 10.49 -30.07
C THR A 208 8.25 10.33 -28.74
N SER A 209 7.85 9.10 -28.42
CA SER A 209 7.14 8.81 -27.18
C SER A 209 7.64 7.54 -26.52
N GLY A 210 7.67 7.51 -25.19
CA GLY A 210 8.06 6.32 -24.45
C GLY A 210 8.11 6.52 -22.93
N TRP A 211 8.32 5.42 -22.23
CA TRP A 211 8.46 5.35 -20.79
C TRP A 211 9.85 5.79 -20.35
N ARG A 212 9.91 6.51 -19.24
CA ARG A 212 11.13 6.97 -18.56
C ARG A 212 10.93 6.82 -17.06
N SER A 213 11.99 6.49 -16.35
CA SER A 213 12.04 6.47 -14.89
C SER A 213 13.31 7.15 -14.40
N VAL A 214 13.40 7.38 -13.09
CA VAL A 214 14.59 7.98 -12.47
C VAL A 214 15.85 7.12 -12.70
N ASP A 215 15.68 5.80 -12.63
CA ASP A 215 16.76 4.83 -12.82
C ASP A 215 17.19 4.72 -14.30
N ASP A 216 16.26 4.91 -15.24
CA ASP A 216 16.53 4.91 -16.67
C ASP A 216 15.77 6.02 -17.40
N MET A 217 16.52 7.09 -17.71
CA MET A 217 16.03 8.25 -18.44
C MET A 217 15.99 8.06 -19.96
N SER A 218 16.37 6.88 -20.49
CA SER A 218 16.24 6.56 -21.92
C SER A 218 14.79 6.25 -22.30
N PHE A 219 14.46 6.36 -23.60
CA PHE A 219 13.11 6.02 -24.07
C PHE A 219 12.92 4.51 -24.12
N GLN A 220 12.08 3.99 -23.25
CA GLN A 220 11.64 2.61 -23.30
C GLN A 220 10.27 2.51 -24.00
N HIS A 221 10.13 1.57 -24.94
CA HIS A 221 8.85 1.33 -25.62
C HIS A 221 7.87 0.51 -24.78
N THR A 222 8.39 -0.33 -23.89
CA THR A 222 7.62 -1.18 -22.99
C THR A 222 7.66 -0.61 -21.58
N LEU A 223 6.55 -0.77 -20.84
CA LEU A 223 6.52 -0.43 -19.42
C LEU A 223 7.59 -1.25 -18.68
N PRO A 224 8.39 -0.67 -17.77
CA PRO A 224 9.38 -1.46 -17.02
C PRO A 224 8.71 -2.54 -16.16
N ALA A 225 9.38 -3.69 -15.99
CA ALA A 225 8.80 -4.88 -15.38
C ALA A 225 8.30 -4.67 -13.94
N ASP A 226 9.00 -3.87 -13.14
CA ASP A 226 8.59 -3.60 -11.76
C ASP A 226 7.29 -2.79 -11.70
N PHE A 227 7.08 -1.85 -12.63
CA PHE A 227 5.83 -1.11 -12.76
C PHE A 227 4.69 -1.97 -13.31
N GLN A 228 4.98 -2.89 -14.23
CA GLN A 228 4.00 -3.89 -14.67
C GLN A 228 3.49 -4.70 -13.48
N LEU A 229 4.41 -5.24 -12.68
CA LEU A 229 4.09 -6.00 -11.48
C LEU A 229 3.28 -5.18 -10.48
N MET A 230 3.59 -3.90 -10.28
CA MET A 230 2.80 -3.03 -9.40
C MET A 230 1.35 -2.89 -9.88
N PHE A 231 1.14 -2.62 -11.16
CA PHE A 231 -0.22 -2.47 -11.71
C PHE A 231 -0.98 -3.80 -11.72
N GLU A 232 -0.33 -4.93 -11.99
CA GLU A 232 -0.92 -6.27 -11.84
C GLU A 232 -1.39 -6.52 -10.40
N ARG A 233 -0.63 -6.09 -9.38
CA ARG A 233 -1.02 -6.23 -7.97
C ARG A 233 -2.22 -5.36 -7.60
N MET A 234 -2.30 -4.15 -8.16
CA MET A 234 -3.49 -3.31 -8.01
C MET A 234 -4.72 -3.96 -8.65
N ALA A 235 -4.57 -4.51 -9.85
CA ALA A 235 -5.65 -5.23 -10.54
C ALA A 235 -6.09 -6.47 -9.76
N GLU A 236 -5.12 -7.23 -9.22
CA GLU A 236 -5.39 -8.39 -8.36
C GLU A 236 -6.17 -8.02 -7.09
N PHE A 237 -5.89 -6.86 -6.48
CA PHE A 237 -6.67 -6.36 -5.35
C PHE A 237 -8.12 -6.04 -5.75
N ASN A 238 -8.34 -5.37 -6.90
CA ASN A 238 -9.68 -5.08 -7.41
C ASN A 238 -10.48 -6.36 -7.67
N ASP A 239 -9.86 -7.36 -8.30
CA ASP A 239 -10.47 -8.65 -8.61
C ASP A 239 -10.81 -9.44 -7.33
N ASP A 240 -9.90 -9.51 -6.36
CA ASP A 240 -10.19 -10.17 -5.08
C ASP A 240 -11.28 -9.45 -4.27
N ALA A 241 -11.32 -8.12 -4.29
CA ALA A 241 -12.39 -7.33 -3.67
C ALA A 241 -13.74 -7.55 -4.37
N ALA A 242 -13.75 -7.64 -5.71
CA ALA A 242 -14.96 -7.91 -6.48
C ALA A 242 -15.49 -9.33 -6.23
N ARG A 243 -14.61 -10.33 -6.19
CA ARG A 243 -14.99 -11.74 -5.91
C ARG A 243 -15.65 -11.95 -4.55
N HIS A 244 -15.30 -11.12 -3.58
CA HIS A 244 -15.79 -11.22 -2.20
C HIS A 244 -16.71 -10.05 -1.82
N ALA A 245 -17.25 -9.30 -2.78
CA ALA A 245 -18.01 -8.08 -2.53
C ALA A 245 -19.21 -8.30 -1.59
N ASP A 246 -19.96 -9.39 -1.76
CA ASP A 246 -21.11 -9.71 -0.92
C ASP A 246 -20.69 -9.98 0.54
N GLU A 247 -19.66 -10.79 0.74
CA GLU A 247 -19.12 -11.11 2.07
C GLU A 247 -18.53 -9.88 2.77
N ILE A 248 -17.84 -9.02 2.01
CA ILE A 248 -17.29 -7.75 2.49
C ILE A 248 -18.44 -6.83 2.93
N SER A 249 -19.49 -6.70 2.11
CA SER A 249 -20.62 -5.81 2.41
C SER A 249 -21.41 -6.24 3.66
N ALA A 250 -21.49 -7.54 3.92
CA ALA A 250 -22.16 -8.11 5.09
C ALA A 250 -21.32 -8.07 6.36
N ALA A 251 -19.99 -7.90 6.25
CA ALA A 251 -19.10 -7.88 7.38
C ALA A 251 -19.22 -6.56 8.19
N PRO A 252 -19.08 -6.62 9.53
CA PRO A 252 -19.09 -5.42 10.35
C PRO A 252 -17.89 -4.53 10.00
N ARG A 253 -18.11 -3.22 9.93
CA ARG A 253 -17.04 -2.24 9.70
C ARG A 253 -16.12 -2.15 10.92
N GLY A 254 -14.81 -2.14 10.67
CA GLY A 254 -13.79 -2.00 11.71
C GLY A 254 -13.63 -0.56 12.22
N LEU A 255 -14.07 0.43 11.44
CA LEU A 255 -14.22 1.83 11.85
C LEU A 255 -15.70 2.13 12.05
N HIS A 256 -16.03 2.70 13.21
CA HIS A 256 -17.39 2.99 13.68
C HIS A 256 -17.79 4.47 13.52
N GLY A 257 -16.85 5.36 13.20
CA GLY A 257 -17.16 6.74 12.85
C GLY A 257 -18.12 6.83 11.66
N SER A 258 -18.96 7.86 11.64
CA SER A 258 -19.77 8.14 10.44
C SER A 258 -18.85 8.62 9.32
N PRO A 259 -18.80 7.93 8.15
CA PRO A 259 -17.97 8.36 7.05
C PRO A 259 -18.39 9.76 6.61
N CYS A 260 -17.49 10.74 6.72
CA CYS A 260 -17.71 12.03 6.07
C CYS A 260 -17.37 11.89 4.58
N GLY A 261 -17.90 12.79 3.73
CA GLY A 261 -17.64 12.73 2.27
C GLY A 261 -16.14 12.70 1.93
N ALA A 262 -15.29 13.29 2.78
CA ALA A 262 -13.83 13.32 2.62
C ALA A 262 -13.10 12.00 2.91
N THR A 263 -13.75 11.06 3.60
CA THR A 263 -13.13 9.80 4.10
C THR A 263 -13.82 8.55 3.57
N ALA A 264 -15.02 8.69 2.97
CA ALA A 264 -15.82 7.57 2.47
C ALA A 264 -15.04 6.61 1.54
N THR A 265 -14.23 7.14 0.62
CA THR A 265 -13.40 6.31 -0.27
C THR A 265 -12.32 5.58 0.51
N ILE A 266 -11.59 6.27 1.39
CA ILE A 266 -10.51 5.68 2.21
C ILE A 266 -11.09 4.57 3.11
N GLU A 267 -12.20 4.83 3.78
CA GLU A 267 -12.85 3.86 4.67
C GLU A 267 -13.44 2.66 3.92
N LYS A 268 -13.97 2.87 2.71
CA LYS A 268 -14.42 1.76 1.86
C LYS A 268 -13.25 0.84 1.49
N VAL A 269 -12.15 1.40 1.02
CA VAL A 269 -10.97 0.62 0.62
C VAL A 269 -10.33 -0.04 1.84
N PHE A 270 -10.30 0.66 2.99
CA PHE A 270 -9.86 0.09 4.25
C PHE A 270 -10.68 -1.16 4.61
N HIS A 271 -12.01 -1.08 4.53
CA HIS A 271 -12.90 -2.19 4.85
C HIS A 271 -12.68 -3.39 3.92
N GLU A 272 -12.52 -3.15 2.62
CA GLU A 272 -12.16 -4.18 1.63
C GLU A 272 -10.80 -4.84 1.99
N ALA A 273 -9.78 -4.02 2.27
CA ALA A 273 -8.43 -4.51 2.59
C ALA A 273 -8.36 -5.28 3.91
N ASP A 274 -9.00 -4.79 4.98
CA ASP A 274 -8.98 -5.45 6.30
C ASP A 274 -9.68 -6.81 6.25
N TRP A 275 -10.83 -6.88 5.57
CA TRP A 275 -11.55 -8.15 5.40
C TRP A 275 -10.71 -9.17 4.62
N LEU A 276 -10.14 -8.75 3.49
CA LEU A 276 -9.27 -9.61 2.67
C LEU A 276 -8.04 -10.08 3.46
N ALA A 277 -7.42 -9.19 4.25
CA ALA A 277 -6.30 -9.54 5.11
C ALA A 277 -6.68 -10.64 6.12
N VAL A 278 -7.84 -10.53 6.77
CA VAL A 278 -8.32 -11.54 7.71
C VAL A 278 -8.66 -12.86 7.01
N HIS A 279 -9.27 -12.82 5.83
CA HIS A 279 -9.59 -13.99 5.02
C HIS A 279 -8.36 -14.78 4.62
N PHE A 280 -7.37 -14.12 4.00
CA PHE A 280 -6.13 -14.77 3.60
C PHE A 280 -5.29 -15.21 4.81
N ARG A 281 -5.31 -14.46 5.92
CA ARG A 281 -4.70 -14.91 7.20
C ARG A 281 -5.26 -16.26 7.64
N ARG A 282 -6.58 -16.44 7.61
CA ARG A 282 -7.22 -17.72 7.99
C ARG A 282 -6.73 -18.84 7.07
N ARG A 283 -6.66 -18.62 5.75
CA ARG A 283 -6.17 -19.61 4.78
C ARG A 283 -4.71 -19.98 5.01
N VAL A 284 -3.84 -19.00 5.26
CA VAL A 284 -2.42 -19.23 5.58
C VAL A 284 -2.28 -20.05 6.86
N VAL A 285 -3.01 -19.68 7.92
CA VAL A 285 -2.95 -20.41 9.19
C VAL A 285 -3.51 -21.82 9.05
N MET A 286 -4.57 -22.02 8.28
CA MET A 286 -5.13 -23.35 7.99
C MET A 286 -4.15 -24.20 7.16
N ALA A 287 -3.55 -23.64 6.11
CA ALA A 287 -2.54 -24.34 5.31
C ALA A 287 -1.34 -24.74 6.17
N LEU A 288 -0.83 -23.81 6.99
CA LEU A 288 0.26 -24.09 7.91
C LEU A 288 -0.11 -25.19 8.92
N ARG A 289 -1.31 -25.13 9.52
CA ARG A 289 -1.79 -26.18 10.42
C ARG A 289 -1.87 -27.53 9.70
N ALA A 290 -2.47 -27.57 8.50
CA ALA A 290 -2.59 -28.79 7.72
C ALA A 290 -1.23 -29.40 7.38
N THR A 291 -0.27 -28.61 6.90
CA THR A 291 1.08 -29.09 6.57
C THR A 291 1.79 -29.68 7.78
N TYR A 292 1.72 -29.02 8.95
CA TYR A 292 2.39 -29.53 10.16
C TYR A 292 1.65 -30.72 10.78
N THR A 293 0.33 -30.77 10.71
CA THR A 293 -0.44 -31.96 11.11
C THR A 293 -0.10 -33.15 10.23
N VAL A 294 -0.03 -32.96 8.90
CA VAL A 294 0.39 -34.00 7.96
C VAL A 294 1.84 -34.45 8.25
N ALA A 295 2.76 -33.52 8.52
CA ALA A 295 4.14 -33.85 8.88
C ALA A 295 4.23 -34.67 10.18
N ALA A 296 3.45 -34.32 11.22
CA ALA A 296 3.37 -35.11 12.45
C ALA A 296 2.83 -36.52 12.19
N LEU A 297 1.71 -36.63 11.47
CA LEU A 297 1.11 -37.92 11.13
C LEU A 297 2.06 -38.77 10.29
N MET A 298 2.81 -38.16 9.38
CA MET A 298 3.80 -38.82 8.54
C MET A 298 4.96 -39.38 9.40
N GLY A 299 5.50 -38.60 10.33
CA GLY A 299 6.52 -39.07 11.27
C GLY A 299 6.02 -40.20 12.18
N ILE A 300 4.79 -40.06 12.69
CA ILE A 300 4.14 -41.08 13.54
C ILE A 300 3.92 -42.37 12.74
N ALA A 301 3.38 -42.29 11.53
CA ALA A 301 3.16 -43.44 10.65
C ALA A 301 4.48 -44.17 10.32
N PHE A 302 5.55 -43.41 10.07
CA PHE A 302 6.89 -43.98 9.85
C PHE A 302 7.42 -44.70 11.09
N THR A 303 7.21 -44.13 12.28
CA THR A 303 7.64 -44.75 13.55
C THR A 303 6.90 -46.07 13.78
N PHE A 304 5.59 -46.10 13.55
CA PHE A 304 4.79 -47.33 13.64
C PHE A 304 5.22 -48.37 12.60
N TYR A 305 5.50 -47.96 11.36
CA TYR A 305 6.01 -48.87 10.33
C TYR A 305 7.38 -49.48 10.71
N ALA A 306 8.26 -48.69 11.33
CA ALA A 306 9.60 -49.13 11.72
C ALA A 306 9.61 -50.08 12.93
N HIS A 307 8.65 -49.95 13.86
CA HIS A 307 8.66 -50.67 15.14
C HIS A 307 7.57 -51.74 15.28
N LEU A 308 6.49 -51.71 14.48
CA LEU A 308 5.44 -52.73 14.49
C LEU A 308 5.52 -53.61 13.23
N PRO A 309 6.14 -54.80 13.31
CA PRO A 309 6.22 -55.72 12.17
C PRO A 309 4.82 -56.22 11.75
N GLY A 310 4.58 -56.29 10.43
CA GLY A 310 3.38 -56.90 9.84
C GLY A 310 2.38 -55.94 9.18
N ASN A 311 2.54 -54.62 9.33
CA ASN A 311 1.62 -53.62 8.76
C ASN A 311 2.18 -52.92 7.51
N ASN A 312 2.42 -53.69 6.44
CA ASN A 312 2.95 -53.17 5.17
C ASN A 312 2.05 -52.09 4.53
N SER A 313 0.77 -52.01 4.90
CA SER A 313 -0.16 -50.98 4.42
C SER A 313 0.16 -49.56 4.89
N LEU A 314 0.95 -49.40 5.97
CA LEU A 314 1.32 -48.08 6.51
C LEU A 314 2.18 -47.26 5.54
N ILE A 315 2.92 -47.91 4.64
CA ILE A 315 3.71 -47.21 3.61
C ILE A 315 2.82 -46.47 2.61
N TYR A 316 1.66 -47.05 2.24
CA TYR A 316 0.69 -46.37 1.37
C TYR A 316 0.05 -45.19 2.09
N GLY A 317 -0.22 -45.32 3.39
CA GLY A 317 -0.68 -44.21 4.23
C GLY A 317 0.34 -43.07 4.31
N PHE A 318 1.63 -43.39 4.47
CA PHE A 318 2.73 -42.42 4.43
C PHE A 318 2.79 -41.70 3.07
N LEU A 319 2.74 -42.44 1.96
CA LEU A 319 2.77 -41.86 0.61
C LEU A 319 1.55 -40.95 0.35
N PHE A 320 0.37 -41.34 0.82
CA PHE A 320 -0.84 -40.52 0.72
C PHE A 320 -0.71 -39.21 1.52
N LEU A 321 -0.19 -39.27 2.76
CA LEU A 321 0.08 -38.09 3.58
C LEU A 321 1.11 -37.18 2.91
N PHE A 322 2.19 -37.75 2.34
CA PHE A 322 3.19 -37.00 1.61
C PHE A 322 2.60 -36.26 0.40
N ALA A 323 1.82 -36.97 -0.43
CA ALA A 323 1.14 -36.38 -1.58
C ALA A 323 0.17 -35.26 -1.16
N THR A 324 -0.58 -35.46 -0.07
CA THR A 324 -1.50 -34.45 0.49
C THR A 324 -0.73 -33.21 0.97
N GLY A 325 0.38 -33.40 1.68
CA GLY A 325 1.25 -32.31 2.14
C GLY A 325 1.82 -31.50 0.97
N GLY A 326 2.31 -32.18 -0.07
CA GLY A 326 2.79 -31.56 -1.30
C GLY A 326 1.70 -30.78 -2.05
N PHE A 327 0.49 -31.34 -2.14
CA PHE A 327 -0.65 -30.67 -2.76
C PHE A 327 -1.04 -29.38 -2.03
N VAL A 328 -1.11 -29.41 -0.69
CA VAL A 328 -1.40 -28.21 0.13
C VAL A 328 -0.31 -27.15 -0.05
N ALA A 329 0.96 -27.54 -0.04
CA ALA A 329 2.08 -26.61 -0.24
C ALA A 329 2.06 -25.98 -1.64
N MET A 330 1.81 -26.79 -2.69
CA MET A 330 1.69 -26.31 -4.06
C MET A 330 0.51 -25.34 -4.22
N MET A 331 -0.65 -25.64 -3.63
CA MET A 331 -1.82 -24.77 -3.69
C MET A 331 -1.57 -23.43 -2.97
N ALA A 332 -0.96 -23.47 -1.78
CA ALA A 332 -0.63 -22.29 -1.01
C ALA A 332 0.37 -21.38 -1.75
N GLY A 333 1.38 -21.99 -2.41
CA GLY A 333 2.36 -21.29 -3.23
C GLY A 333 1.74 -20.66 -4.47
N ARG A 334 1.01 -21.44 -5.28
CA ARG A 334 0.40 -20.95 -6.53
C ARG A 334 -0.61 -19.82 -6.33
N ARG A 335 -1.36 -19.85 -5.22
CA ARG A 335 -2.35 -18.80 -4.92
C ARG A 335 -1.79 -17.62 -4.13
N GLY A 336 -0.51 -17.65 -3.76
CA GLY A 336 0.17 -16.54 -3.09
C GLY A 336 -0.50 -16.08 -1.79
N TRP A 337 -1.19 -16.96 -1.05
CA TRP A 337 -2.01 -16.55 0.11
C TRP A 337 -1.22 -15.81 1.19
N HIS A 338 0.04 -16.18 1.39
CA HIS A 338 0.90 -15.52 2.37
C HIS A 338 1.23 -14.08 1.97
N ARG A 339 1.63 -13.88 0.70
CA ARG A 339 1.87 -12.54 0.14
C ARG A 339 0.61 -11.68 0.29
N LYS A 340 -0.54 -12.15 -0.22
CA LYS A 340 -1.83 -11.44 -0.14
C LYS A 340 -2.19 -11.04 1.28
N TYR A 341 -1.98 -11.94 2.25
CA TYR A 341 -2.21 -11.62 3.66
C TYR A 341 -1.33 -10.46 4.16
N LEU A 342 -0.02 -10.50 3.90
CA LEU A 342 0.90 -9.44 4.36
C LEU A 342 0.58 -8.10 3.68
N ASP A 343 0.36 -8.16 2.38
CA ASP A 343 0.07 -7.04 1.49
C ASP A 343 -1.22 -6.31 1.86
N TYR A 344 -2.33 -7.04 2.01
CA TYR A 344 -3.60 -6.44 2.39
C TYR A 344 -3.63 -5.96 3.83
N ARG A 345 -2.88 -6.62 4.74
CA ARG A 345 -2.70 -6.12 6.11
C ARG A 345 -1.94 -4.80 6.12
N ALA A 346 -0.85 -4.68 5.36
CA ALA A 346 -0.08 -3.45 5.27
C ALA A 346 -0.91 -2.31 4.67
N LEU A 347 -1.69 -2.59 3.62
CA LEU A 347 -2.64 -1.64 3.04
C LEU A 347 -3.71 -1.20 4.03
N ALA A 348 -4.34 -2.15 4.74
CA ALA A 348 -5.38 -1.84 5.73
C ALA A 348 -4.86 -0.96 6.87
N GLU A 349 -3.69 -1.29 7.46
CA GLU A 349 -3.12 -0.48 8.53
C GLU A 349 -2.74 0.93 8.04
N GLY A 350 -2.21 1.04 6.82
CA GLY A 350 -1.94 2.32 6.19
C GLY A 350 -3.19 3.19 6.02
N LEU A 351 -4.23 2.63 5.40
CA LEU A 351 -5.50 3.35 5.16
C LEU A 351 -6.21 3.72 6.46
N ARG A 352 -6.10 2.88 7.49
CA ARG A 352 -6.65 3.15 8.83
C ARG A 352 -6.04 4.41 9.42
N ILE A 353 -4.71 4.53 9.41
CA ILE A 353 -3.98 5.69 9.93
C ILE A 353 -4.30 6.92 9.09
N GLN A 354 -4.35 6.78 7.76
CA GLN A 354 -4.71 7.86 6.84
C GLN A 354 -6.13 8.39 7.08
N SER A 355 -7.11 7.49 7.31
CA SER A 355 -8.47 7.88 7.67
C SER A 355 -8.50 8.63 9.02
N CYS A 356 -7.79 8.11 10.02
CA CYS A 356 -7.71 8.76 11.35
C CYS A 356 -7.09 10.16 11.26
N TRP A 357 -6.01 10.34 10.50
CA TRP A 357 -5.39 11.65 10.29
C TRP A 357 -6.30 12.63 9.57
N ARG A 358 -6.98 12.18 8.50
CA ARG A 358 -7.98 12.98 7.78
C ARG A 358 -9.12 13.41 8.71
N ARG A 359 -9.71 12.49 9.48
CA ARG A 359 -10.78 12.78 10.45
C ARG A 359 -10.33 13.69 11.60
N ALA A 360 -9.07 13.58 12.03
CA ALA A 360 -8.50 14.44 13.07
C ALA A 360 -8.13 15.85 12.58
N GLY A 361 -8.27 16.16 11.29
CA GLY A 361 -7.85 17.44 10.73
C GLY A 361 -6.35 17.63 10.68
N ILE A 362 -5.61 16.52 10.65
CA ILE A 362 -4.17 16.56 10.45
C ILE A 362 -3.99 16.74 8.94
N ALA A 363 -4.04 18.02 8.51
CA ALA A 363 -3.59 18.43 7.20
C ALA A 363 -2.07 18.23 7.19
N VAL A 364 -1.68 17.04 6.77
CA VAL A 364 -0.29 16.69 6.53
C VAL A 364 0.15 17.66 5.43
N ASN A 365 0.80 18.77 5.82
CA ASN A 365 1.14 19.91 4.95
C ASN A 365 1.70 19.45 3.60
N ALA A 366 1.77 20.27 2.56
CA ALA A 366 2.50 19.94 1.33
C ALA A 366 3.99 19.53 1.52
N ASP A 367 4.52 19.54 2.75
CA ASP A 367 5.82 18.97 3.17
C ASP A 367 5.72 17.59 3.86
N HIS A 368 4.53 17.17 4.29
CA HIS A 368 4.21 15.94 5.04
C HIS A 368 3.03 15.13 4.47
N GLU A 369 2.30 15.64 3.46
CA GLU A 369 1.33 14.88 2.62
C GLU A 369 1.95 13.59 2.04
N PHE A 370 3.28 13.54 2.08
CA PHE A 370 4.20 12.46 1.79
C PHE A 370 4.44 11.45 2.93
N ALA A 371 3.59 11.38 3.96
CA ALA A 371 3.73 10.33 4.98
C ALA A 371 3.64 8.90 4.38
N HIS A 372 2.98 8.76 3.22
CA HIS A 372 3.01 7.57 2.38
C HIS A 372 4.38 7.27 1.78
N ASP A 373 5.19 8.29 1.49
CA ASP A 373 6.51 8.12 0.89
C ASP A 373 7.49 7.57 1.92
N ASN A 374 7.41 7.99 3.20
CA ASN A 374 8.23 7.41 4.27
C ASN A 374 7.85 5.94 4.59
N PHE A 375 6.63 5.51 4.28
CA PHE A 375 6.18 4.14 4.51
C PHE A 375 6.76 3.20 3.44
N LEU A 376 7.53 2.18 3.86
CA LEU A 376 8.11 1.14 2.98
C LEU A 376 9.15 1.65 1.94
N GLN A 377 9.72 2.84 2.13
CA GLN A 377 10.67 3.46 1.17
C GLN A 377 11.97 2.66 1.01
N LYS A 378 12.35 1.88 2.03
CA LYS A 378 13.56 1.07 2.01
C LYS A 378 13.33 -0.18 1.13
N GLN A 379 13.68 -0.05 -0.14
CA GLN A 379 14.30 -1.12 -0.96
C GLN A 379 13.40 -2.16 -1.67
N ASN A 380 12.08 -1.98 -1.79
CA ASN A 380 11.31 -2.87 -2.67
C ASN A 380 10.17 -2.17 -3.43
N ILE A 381 10.36 -2.00 -4.75
CA ILE A 381 9.35 -1.45 -5.68
C ILE A 381 8.07 -2.31 -5.67
N GLU A 382 8.16 -3.60 -5.33
CA GLU A 382 6.99 -4.47 -5.20
C GLU A 382 5.98 -4.02 -4.12
N LEU A 383 6.37 -3.15 -3.19
CA LEU A 383 5.46 -2.60 -2.19
C LEU A 383 4.81 -1.29 -2.64
N GLY A 384 5.22 -0.78 -3.81
CA GLY A 384 4.74 0.49 -4.30
C GLY A 384 3.29 0.51 -4.76
N TRP A 385 2.76 -0.65 -5.12
CA TRP A 385 1.32 -0.76 -5.41
C TRP A 385 0.46 -0.41 -4.17
N ILE A 386 0.93 -0.70 -2.94
CA ILE A 386 0.22 -0.33 -1.70
C ILE A 386 0.12 1.20 -1.61
N ARG A 387 1.24 1.89 -1.82
CA ARG A 387 1.30 3.36 -1.79
C ARG A 387 0.44 3.97 -2.89
N ASN A 388 0.46 3.42 -4.10
CA ASN A 388 -0.42 3.84 -5.20
C ASN A 388 -1.90 3.71 -4.81
N VAL A 389 -2.32 2.58 -4.23
CA VAL A 389 -3.72 2.43 -3.75
C VAL A 389 -4.05 3.46 -2.67
N MET A 390 -3.14 3.70 -1.72
CA MET A 390 -3.33 4.71 -0.67
C MET A 390 -3.45 6.13 -1.26
N ARG A 391 -2.60 6.50 -2.22
CA ARG A 391 -2.64 7.79 -2.94
C ARG A 391 -3.96 7.95 -3.70
N ALA A 392 -4.37 6.92 -4.44
CA ALA A 392 -5.62 6.90 -5.18
C ALA A 392 -6.86 6.98 -4.27
N ALA A 393 -6.82 6.37 -3.08
CA ALA A 393 -7.89 6.49 -2.10
C ALA A 393 -7.99 7.92 -1.51
N SER A 394 -6.87 8.65 -1.42
CA SER A 394 -6.83 10.05 -0.95
C SER A 394 -7.13 11.11 -2.00
N LEU A 395 -7.26 10.74 -3.29
CA LEU A 395 -7.53 11.67 -4.38
C LEU A 395 -8.84 12.45 -4.26
N TYR A 396 -9.71 12.06 -3.32
CA TYR A 396 -10.92 12.79 -3.00
C TYR A 396 -10.68 13.72 -1.81
N PRO A 397 -10.50 15.02 -2.05
CA PRO A 397 -10.93 16.05 -1.14
C PRO A 397 -12.35 16.47 -1.53
N SER A 398 -13.24 16.43 -0.54
CA SER A 398 -14.63 16.84 -0.66
C SER A 398 -14.74 18.24 -1.28
N THR A 399 -15.70 18.39 -2.19
CA THR A 399 -16.19 19.67 -2.71
C THR A 399 -16.59 20.67 -1.61
N HIS A 400 -16.68 20.19 -0.36
CA HIS A 400 -16.76 20.96 0.86
C HIS A 400 -15.77 20.36 1.89
N PRO A 401 -14.61 20.98 2.16
CA PRO A 401 -13.88 20.68 3.38
C PRO A 401 -14.71 21.24 4.53
N GLU A 402 -15.59 20.42 5.10
CA GLU A 402 -15.97 20.66 6.49
C GLU A 402 -14.68 20.51 7.29
N GLU A 403 -14.16 21.62 7.81
CA GLU A 403 -13.03 21.57 8.71
C GLU A 403 -13.43 20.63 9.87
N PRO A 404 -12.67 19.57 10.12
CA PRO A 404 -13.02 18.62 11.16
C PRO A 404 -13.01 19.32 12.51
N ASP A 405 -14.22 19.38 13.09
CA ASP A 405 -14.48 19.99 14.39
C ASP A 405 -13.73 19.26 15.52
N GLU A 406 -13.58 19.91 16.68
CA GLU A 406 -13.01 19.31 17.88
C GLU A 406 -13.74 18.02 18.28
N ALA A 407 -15.05 17.92 18.03
CA ALA A 407 -15.82 16.69 18.22
C ALA A 407 -15.27 15.50 17.41
N SER A 408 -14.84 15.74 16.17
CA SER A 408 -14.25 14.71 15.29
C SER A 408 -12.89 14.23 15.82
N LEU A 409 -12.09 15.15 16.38
CA LEU A 409 -10.82 14.81 17.02
C LEU A 409 -11.02 13.91 18.24
N HIS A 410 -11.99 14.22 19.10
CA HIS A 410 -12.32 13.40 20.26
C HIS A 410 -12.84 12.01 19.87
N GLU A 411 -13.65 11.93 18.81
CA GLU A 411 -14.14 10.66 18.27
C GLU A 411 -12.98 9.80 17.76
N VAL A 412 -12.04 10.37 17.00
CA VAL A 412 -10.83 9.67 16.54
C VAL A 412 -10.00 9.17 17.73
N ILE A 413 -9.79 10.00 18.76
CA ILE A 413 -9.03 9.58 19.96
C ILE A 413 -9.74 8.39 20.65
N ALA A 414 -11.06 8.45 20.83
CA ALA A 414 -11.84 7.42 21.50
C ALA A 414 -11.92 6.11 20.68
N GLU A 415 -11.98 6.20 19.36
CA GLU A 415 -12.11 5.06 18.46
C GLU A 415 -10.75 4.44 18.10
N TRP A 416 -9.79 5.26 17.67
CA TRP A 416 -8.48 4.80 17.22
C TRP A 416 -7.61 4.41 18.41
N VAL A 417 -7.34 5.34 19.34
CA VAL A 417 -6.47 5.07 20.50
C VAL A 417 -7.25 4.24 21.52
N GLY A 418 -8.43 4.72 21.90
CA GLY A 418 -9.32 4.08 22.86
C GLY A 418 -8.82 4.15 24.29
N ASN A 419 -9.42 3.31 25.14
CA ASN A 419 -9.12 3.21 26.56
C ASN A 419 -8.66 1.80 26.92
N SER A 420 -7.72 1.70 27.86
CA SER A 420 -7.21 0.43 28.38
C SER A 420 -8.36 -0.43 28.91
N GLY A 421 -8.38 -1.71 28.51
CA GLY A 421 -9.39 -2.67 28.92
C GLY A 421 -10.81 -2.46 28.37
N GLN A 422 -11.06 -1.43 27.55
CA GLN A 422 -12.41 -1.08 27.11
C GLN A 422 -12.57 -1.00 25.58
N SER A 423 -11.72 -0.23 24.89
CA SER A 423 -11.96 0.12 23.49
C SER A 423 -10.69 0.46 22.70
N GLY A 424 -10.84 0.55 21.39
CA GLY A 424 -9.81 0.99 20.44
C GLY A 424 -8.63 0.03 20.29
N GLN A 425 -7.58 0.53 19.63
CA GLN A 425 -6.36 -0.25 19.36
C GLN A 425 -5.61 -0.63 20.64
N LEU A 426 -5.70 0.20 21.69
CA LEU A 426 -5.07 -0.11 22.97
C LEU A 426 -5.63 -1.42 23.57
N HIS A 427 -6.96 -1.53 23.66
CA HIS A 427 -7.60 -2.77 24.13
C HIS A 427 -7.32 -3.98 23.23
N TYR A 428 -7.29 -3.76 21.90
CA TYR A 428 -6.95 -4.82 20.94
C TYR A 428 -5.53 -5.37 21.19
N TYR A 429 -4.53 -4.51 21.34
CA TYR A 429 -3.15 -4.95 21.56
C TYR A 429 -2.93 -5.55 22.95
N GLU A 430 -3.62 -5.06 23.98
CA GLU A 430 -3.63 -5.67 25.32
C GLU A 430 -4.15 -7.11 25.26
N THR A 431 -5.32 -7.30 24.64
CA THR A 431 -5.96 -8.61 24.51
C THR A 431 -5.09 -9.56 23.70
N LYS A 432 -4.56 -9.12 22.55
CA LYS A 432 -3.69 -9.95 21.71
C LYS A 432 -2.39 -10.31 22.40
N THR A 433 -1.80 -9.39 23.17
CA THR A 433 -0.58 -9.68 23.94
C THR A 433 -0.86 -10.73 25.03
N ALA A 434 -1.99 -10.63 25.73
CA ALA A 434 -2.38 -11.61 26.74
C ALA A 434 -2.66 -13.01 26.14
N GLU A 435 -3.46 -13.08 25.07
CA GLU A 435 -3.75 -14.33 24.35
C GLU A 435 -2.46 -15.03 23.89
N ARG A 436 -1.51 -14.26 23.35
CA ARG A 436 -0.26 -14.80 22.78
C ARG A 436 0.69 -15.33 23.84
N LYS A 437 0.77 -14.68 25.01
CA LYS A 437 1.51 -15.21 26.16
C LYS A 437 0.99 -16.60 26.57
N GLY A 438 -0.33 -16.79 26.59
CA GLY A 438 -0.96 -18.08 26.88
C GLY A 438 -0.56 -19.17 25.87
N PHE A 439 -0.66 -18.89 24.57
CA PHE A 439 -0.27 -19.86 23.54
C PHE A 439 1.23 -20.21 23.56
N HIS A 440 2.08 -19.25 23.89
CA HIS A 440 3.52 -19.49 24.05
C HIS A 440 3.79 -20.46 25.20
N HIS A 441 3.12 -20.26 26.34
CA HIS A 441 3.26 -21.14 27.50
C HIS A 441 2.81 -22.58 27.23
N ILE A 442 1.76 -22.77 26.43
CA ILE A 442 1.33 -24.10 25.99
C ILE A 442 2.42 -24.78 25.16
N THR A 443 3.03 -24.08 24.21
CA THR A 443 4.13 -24.62 23.39
C THR A 443 5.33 -25.02 24.24
N GLU A 444 5.76 -24.17 25.17
CA GLU A 444 6.85 -24.49 26.10
C GLU A 444 6.52 -25.68 27.00
N THR A 445 5.27 -25.78 27.45
CA THR A 445 4.83 -26.90 28.30
C THR A 445 4.80 -28.20 27.53
N VAL A 446 4.32 -28.22 26.28
CA VAL A 446 4.40 -29.40 25.41
C VAL A 446 5.86 -29.82 25.20
N GLY A 447 6.76 -28.87 24.92
CA GLY A 447 8.19 -29.15 24.79
C GLY A 447 8.80 -29.76 26.05
N ARG A 448 8.54 -29.18 27.23
CA ARG A 448 9.03 -29.70 28.52
C ARG A 448 8.45 -31.07 28.85
N VAL A 449 7.15 -31.29 28.64
CA VAL A 449 6.48 -32.57 28.91
C VAL A 449 7.04 -33.66 28.01
N SER A 450 7.23 -33.40 26.72
CA SER A 450 7.85 -34.38 25.82
C SER A 450 9.30 -34.68 26.20
N LEU A 451 10.09 -33.68 26.58
CA LEU A 451 11.47 -33.87 27.02
C LEU A 451 11.56 -34.72 28.30
N TRP A 452 10.85 -34.31 29.36
CA TRP A 452 10.85 -35.04 30.63
C TRP A 452 10.20 -36.41 30.52
N GLY A 453 9.15 -36.55 29.70
CA GLY A 453 8.52 -37.83 29.39
C GLY A 453 9.49 -38.78 28.68
N GLY A 454 10.25 -38.29 27.68
CA GLY A 454 11.27 -39.08 26.99
C GLY A 454 12.42 -39.51 27.92
N ILE A 455 12.88 -38.61 28.79
CA ILE A 455 13.91 -38.93 29.81
C ILE A 455 13.36 -39.98 30.79
N ALA A 456 12.14 -39.82 31.30
CA ALA A 456 11.53 -40.76 32.23
C ALA A 456 11.38 -42.16 31.61
N ILE A 457 10.93 -42.25 30.35
CA ILE A 457 10.84 -43.51 29.61
C ILE A 457 12.23 -44.13 29.43
N SER A 458 13.25 -43.33 29.09
CA SER A 458 14.62 -43.80 28.91
C SER A 458 15.22 -44.36 30.20
N VAL A 459 15.04 -43.66 31.33
CA VAL A 459 15.50 -44.12 32.65
C VAL A 459 14.76 -45.40 33.06
N PHE A 460 13.44 -45.46 32.84
CA PHE A 460 12.65 -46.66 33.13
C PHE A 460 13.12 -47.87 32.32
N LEU A 461 13.37 -47.70 31.01
CA LEU A 461 13.92 -48.74 30.16
C LEU A 461 15.30 -49.19 30.64
N ALA A 462 16.17 -48.27 31.06
CA ALA A 462 17.50 -48.60 31.56
C ALA A 462 17.45 -49.41 32.87
N VAL A 463 16.58 -49.05 33.81
CA VAL A 463 16.46 -49.73 35.11
C VAL A 463 15.83 -51.12 34.97
N PHE A 464 14.84 -51.27 34.08
CA PHE A 464 14.08 -52.52 33.93
C PHE A 464 14.44 -53.32 32.66
N ALA A 465 15.57 -53.01 32.02
CA ALA A 465 16.00 -53.58 30.74
C ALA A 465 15.97 -55.12 30.70
N LEU A 466 16.35 -55.76 31.82
CA LEU A 466 16.42 -57.23 31.94
C LEU A 466 15.11 -57.88 32.41
N ARG A 467 14.12 -57.09 32.84
CA ARG A 467 12.85 -57.59 33.40
C ARG A 467 11.63 -57.36 32.49
N LEU A 468 11.75 -56.47 31.51
CA LEU A 468 10.66 -56.15 30.59
C LEU A 468 10.61 -57.13 29.42
N HIS A 469 9.39 -57.48 29.01
CA HIS A 469 9.15 -58.21 27.77
C HIS A 469 9.47 -57.32 26.56
N GLU A 470 9.90 -57.92 25.45
CA GLU A 470 10.28 -57.18 24.23
C GLU A 470 9.15 -56.29 23.69
N GLU A 471 7.90 -56.78 23.72
CA GLU A 471 6.68 -56.00 23.38
C GLU A 471 6.59 -54.67 24.15
N THR A 472 6.87 -54.70 25.45
CA THR A 472 6.82 -53.51 26.32
C THR A 472 7.95 -52.54 25.99
N LYS A 473 9.15 -53.05 25.66
CA LYS A 473 10.27 -52.21 25.23
C LYS A 473 9.95 -51.49 23.93
N VAL A 474 9.44 -52.21 22.93
CA VAL A 474 9.04 -51.65 21.63
C VAL A 474 7.95 -50.59 21.80
N THR A 475 6.96 -50.84 22.66
CA THR A 475 5.88 -49.87 22.94
C THR A 475 6.42 -48.58 23.57
N LEU A 476 7.30 -48.69 24.56
CA LEU A 476 7.90 -47.54 25.24
C LEU A 476 8.81 -46.72 24.32
N VAL A 477 9.61 -47.37 23.49
CA VAL A 477 10.46 -46.70 22.47
C VAL A 477 9.59 -45.98 21.44
N THR A 478 8.51 -46.61 20.98
CA THR A 478 7.54 -46.00 20.04
C THR A 478 6.89 -44.77 20.66
N LEU A 479 6.45 -44.85 21.92
CA LEU A 479 5.85 -43.72 22.65
C LEU A 479 6.84 -42.56 22.78
N MET A 480 8.09 -42.84 23.15
CA MET A 480 9.16 -41.85 23.23
C MET A 480 9.41 -41.17 21.88
N ALA A 481 9.44 -41.93 20.78
CA ALA A 481 9.60 -41.39 19.44
C ALA A 481 8.43 -40.49 19.02
N VAL A 482 7.19 -40.90 19.30
CA VAL A 482 5.99 -40.08 19.05
C VAL A 482 6.02 -38.77 19.84
N LEU A 483 6.36 -38.82 21.13
CA LEU A 483 6.50 -37.60 21.96
C LEU A 483 7.56 -36.64 21.42
N SER A 484 8.67 -37.18 20.91
CA SER A 484 9.75 -36.39 20.30
C SER A 484 9.32 -35.74 18.99
N ILE A 485 8.58 -36.47 18.13
CA ILE A 485 8.02 -35.94 16.88
C ILE A 485 7.02 -34.82 17.17
N VAL A 486 6.10 -35.03 18.12
CA VAL A 486 5.11 -34.01 18.50
C VAL A 486 5.78 -32.74 19.00
N ALA A 487 6.82 -32.85 19.84
CA ALA A 487 7.58 -31.69 20.30
C ALA A 487 8.31 -30.98 19.15
N ALA A 488 9.01 -31.73 18.30
CA ALA A 488 9.76 -31.17 17.17
C ALA A 488 8.84 -30.44 16.17
N VAL A 489 7.71 -31.07 15.80
CA VAL A 489 6.74 -30.46 14.89
C VAL A 489 6.08 -29.24 15.54
N ARG A 490 5.77 -29.29 16.84
CA ARG A 490 5.16 -28.16 17.54
C ARG A 490 6.11 -26.96 17.64
N GLU A 491 7.38 -27.19 17.94
CA GLU A 491 8.41 -26.14 17.97
C GLU A 491 8.63 -25.57 16.56
N ALA A 492 8.74 -26.43 15.54
CA ALA A 492 8.88 -26.00 14.15
C ALA A 492 7.64 -25.21 13.65
N TYR A 493 6.43 -25.57 14.12
CA TYR A 493 5.20 -24.81 13.83
C TYR A 493 5.24 -23.42 14.49
N ALA A 494 5.64 -23.35 15.76
CA ALA A 494 5.74 -22.08 16.48
C ALA A 494 6.80 -21.15 15.88
N TYR A 495 7.94 -21.73 15.47
CA TYR A 495 8.99 -21.03 14.74
C TYR A 495 8.47 -20.48 13.40
N ARG A 496 7.83 -21.32 12.57
CA ARG A 496 7.33 -20.89 11.25
C ARG A 496 6.19 -19.89 11.33
N LYS A 497 5.37 -19.94 12.39
CA LYS A 497 4.33 -18.94 12.62
C LYS A 497 4.88 -17.58 13.09
N ALA A 498 6.20 -17.50 13.37
CA ALA A 498 6.86 -16.30 13.89
C ALA A 498 6.21 -15.78 15.18
N ASP A 499 5.82 -16.70 16.07
CA ASP A 499 5.06 -16.34 17.28
C ASP A 499 5.87 -15.41 18.21
N ARG A 500 7.20 -15.54 18.26
CA ARG A 500 8.08 -14.66 19.05
C ARG A 500 8.11 -13.23 18.51
N GLU A 501 8.26 -13.08 17.20
CA GLU A 501 8.31 -11.77 16.56
C GLU A 501 6.94 -11.07 16.61
N LEU A 502 5.85 -11.81 16.38
CA LEU A 502 4.50 -11.29 16.54
C LEU A 502 4.24 -10.79 17.96
N MET A 503 4.72 -11.50 18.99
CA MET A 503 4.63 -11.03 20.38
C MET A 503 5.42 -9.75 20.60
N ARG A 504 6.63 -9.64 20.03
CA ARG A 504 7.46 -8.43 20.13
C ARG A 504 6.76 -7.23 19.47
N GLN A 505 6.19 -7.43 18.28
CA GLN A 505 5.40 -6.40 17.59
C GLN A 505 4.21 -5.95 18.45
N TYR A 506 3.39 -6.89 18.96
CA TYR A 506 2.23 -6.52 19.77
C TYR A 506 2.62 -5.80 21.06
N PHE A 507 3.72 -6.19 21.70
CA PHE A 507 4.23 -5.49 22.88
C PHE A 507 4.72 -4.08 22.56
N PHE A 508 5.43 -3.89 21.45
CA PHE A 508 5.84 -2.57 20.99
C PHE A 508 4.62 -1.67 20.71
N MET A 509 3.64 -2.19 19.96
CA MET A 509 2.40 -1.48 19.65
C MET A 509 1.61 -1.14 20.91
N GLN A 510 1.43 -2.10 21.82
CA GLN A 510 0.80 -1.84 23.11
C GLN A 510 1.48 -0.66 23.83
N ARG A 511 2.82 -0.69 23.92
CA ARG A 511 3.59 0.35 24.61
C ARG A 511 3.41 1.74 23.98
N ILE A 512 3.52 1.87 22.65
CA ILE A 512 3.38 3.18 22.00
C ILE A 512 1.96 3.74 22.16
N PHE A 513 0.92 2.88 22.09
CA PHE A 513 -0.46 3.30 22.30
C PHE A 513 -0.75 3.67 23.76
N THR A 514 -0.17 2.96 24.73
CA THR A 514 -0.26 3.33 26.16
C THR A 514 0.39 4.69 26.41
N THR A 515 1.59 4.93 25.87
CA THR A 515 2.28 6.22 26.02
C THR A 515 1.52 7.34 25.34
N ALA A 516 1.00 7.11 24.13
CA ALA A 516 0.20 8.11 23.41
C ALA A 516 -1.09 8.42 24.17
N ARG A 517 -1.77 7.42 24.75
CA ARG A 517 -2.96 7.66 25.57
C ARG A 517 -2.65 8.52 26.79
N ALA A 518 -1.58 8.19 27.53
CA ALA A 518 -1.16 8.99 28.68
C ALA A 518 -0.80 10.43 28.30
N ALA A 519 -0.18 10.63 27.14
CA ALA A 519 0.13 11.97 26.62
C ALA A 519 -1.13 12.75 26.22
N LEU A 520 -2.11 12.09 25.58
CA LEU A 520 -3.39 12.68 25.21
C LEU A 520 -4.24 13.04 26.44
N ASP A 521 -4.21 12.23 27.49
CA ASP A 521 -4.89 12.54 28.77
C ASP A 521 -4.26 13.73 29.49
N GLY A 522 -2.98 14.01 29.23
CA GLY A 522 -2.24 15.12 29.81
C GLY A 522 -2.41 16.47 29.08
N THR A 523 -3.09 16.50 27.93
CA THR A 523 -3.29 17.74 27.16
C THR A 523 -4.72 17.90 26.64
N HIS A 524 -5.24 19.11 26.76
CA HIS A 524 -6.54 19.50 26.20
C HIS A 524 -6.40 20.45 25.00
N GLU A 525 -5.16 20.75 24.56
CA GLU A 525 -4.91 21.62 23.41
C GLU A 525 -5.04 20.82 22.10
N PRO A 526 -5.98 21.17 21.19
CA PRO A 526 -6.21 20.39 19.96
C PRO A 526 -4.98 20.28 19.04
N ALA A 527 -4.14 21.33 19.00
CA ALA A 527 -2.92 21.32 18.20
C ALA A 527 -1.90 20.28 18.73
N GLN A 528 -1.73 20.21 20.05
CA GLN A 528 -0.83 19.25 20.68
C GLN A 528 -1.37 17.81 20.55
N GLN A 529 -2.69 17.62 20.70
CA GLN A 529 -3.32 16.31 20.48
C GLN A 529 -3.09 15.81 19.05
N ARG A 530 -3.27 16.68 18.04
CA ARG A 530 -2.98 16.35 16.64
C ARG A 530 -1.51 15.99 16.40
N ALA A 531 -0.57 16.69 17.04
CA ALA A 531 0.85 16.36 16.95
C ALA A 531 1.19 14.98 17.57
N ILE A 532 0.55 14.63 18.69
CA ILE A 532 0.69 13.29 19.31
C ILE A 532 0.14 12.20 18.37
N LEU A 533 -1.03 12.43 17.77
CA LEU A 533 -1.64 11.48 16.82
C LEU A 533 -0.81 11.32 15.53
N LEU A 534 -0.17 12.39 15.04
CA LEU A 534 0.78 12.31 13.93
C LEU A 534 1.97 11.42 14.29
N ALA A 535 2.64 11.70 15.41
CA ALA A 535 3.79 10.91 15.86
C ALA A 535 3.44 9.44 16.14
N LEU A 536 2.26 9.17 16.71
CA LEU A 536 1.75 7.82 16.91
C LEU A 536 1.56 7.08 15.57
N GLY A 537 0.97 7.75 14.58
CA GLY A 537 0.75 7.19 13.26
C GLY A 537 2.08 6.89 12.53
N GLU A 538 3.05 7.79 12.58
CA GLU A 538 4.39 7.57 11.99
C GLU A 538 5.12 6.39 12.63
N ALA A 539 5.08 6.27 13.96
CA ALA A 539 5.67 5.15 14.68
C ALA A 539 4.98 3.82 14.34
N ALA A 540 3.65 3.82 14.26
CA ALA A 540 2.87 2.64 13.89
C ALA A 540 3.14 2.20 12.43
N LEU A 541 3.17 3.14 11.49
CA LEU A 541 3.52 2.87 10.09
C LEU A 541 4.92 2.28 9.96
N THR A 542 5.90 2.84 10.68
CA THR A 542 7.29 2.35 10.66
C THR A 542 7.37 0.89 11.16
N GLU A 543 6.75 0.58 12.30
CA GLU A 543 6.72 -0.79 12.84
C GLU A 543 6.01 -1.77 11.90
N HIS A 544 4.90 -1.35 11.27
CA HIS A 544 4.19 -2.20 10.30
C HIS A 544 5.03 -2.46 9.04
N ALA A 545 5.75 -1.45 8.56
CA ALA A 545 6.66 -1.56 7.44
C ALA A 545 7.79 -2.56 7.73
N GLU A 546 8.50 -2.38 8.85
CA GLU A 546 9.60 -3.26 9.26
C GLU A 546 9.14 -4.71 9.46
N TRP A 547 7.99 -4.91 10.10
CA TRP A 547 7.43 -6.24 10.30
C TRP A 547 7.09 -6.94 8.98
N THR A 548 6.52 -6.21 8.02
CA THR A 548 6.12 -6.76 6.72
C THR A 548 7.35 -7.19 5.91
N LEU A 549 8.41 -6.37 5.93
CA LEU A 549 9.69 -6.69 5.27
C LEU A 549 10.33 -7.95 5.87
N MET A 550 10.44 -8.01 7.20
CA MET A 550 11.01 -9.17 7.90
C MET A 550 10.26 -10.48 7.58
N GLN A 551 8.93 -10.43 7.43
CA GLN A 551 8.14 -11.62 7.07
C GLN A 551 8.39 -12.06 5.62
N ARG A 552 8.58 -11.11 4.69
CA ARG A 552 8.90 -11.41 3.29
C ARG A 552 10.30 -12.02 3.13
N GLU A 553 11.31 -11.48 3.81
CA GLU A 553 12.68 -12.01 3.75
C GLU A 553 12.75 -13.49 4.16
N ARG A 554 12.05 -13.86 5.25
CA ARG A 554 11.93 -15.26 5.69
C ARG A 554 11.33 -16.16 4.61
N GLN A 555 10.36 -15.66 3.83
CA GLN A 555 9.78 -16.46 2.76
C GLN A 555 10.80 -16.76 1.65
N VAL A 556 11.63 -15.77 1.28
CA VAL A 556 12.64 -15.92 0.21
C VAL A 556 13.74 -16.90 0.63
N GLU A 557 14.22 -16.81 1.87
CA GLU A 557 15.22 -17.74 2.40
C GLU A 557 14.73 -19.19 2.39
N HIS A 558 13.44 -19.41 2.70
CA HIS A 558 12.86 -20.74 2.77
C HIS A 558 12.33 -21.28 1.44
N SER A 559 12.08 -20.44 0.43
CA SER A 559 11.73 -20.90 -0.92
C SER A 559 12.94 -21.35 -1.73
N LYS A 560 14.16 -21.08 -1.26
CA LYS A 560 15.43 -21.50 -1.86
C LYS A 560 15.91 -22.87 -1.35
N LEU A 561 15.22 -23.44 -0.37
CA LEU A 561 15.41 -24.80 0.18
C LEU A 561 14.30 -25.71 -0.35
#